data_AF-A0AAW3I3Q8-F1
#
_entry.id   AF-A0AAW3I3Q8-F1
#
_cell.length_a   1.000
_cell.length_b   1.000
_cell.length_c   1.000
_cell.angle_alpha   90.00
_cell.angle_beta   90.00
_cell.angle_gamma   90.00
#
_symmetry.space_group_name_H-M   'P 1'
#
loop_
_entity.id
_entity.type
_entity.pdbx_description
1 polymer ?
#
loop_
_entity_poly.entity_id
_entity_poly.type
_entity_poly.pdbx_seq_one_letter_code
_entity_poly.pdbx_strand_id
1 'polypeptide(L)'
;MPPNRFPLFKGATRVATVPGGVPTRAFAGLVFVTVTAASFSLWGWLLFPVLYPVMAILSRHDDRAFWIWELWVKTKFLAKNKRFWGAISLTPTPYSRRRPWARWLGVHDR
;
A
#
# COMPACT_ATOMS: atom_id res chain seq x y z
N MET A 1 15.32 -17.78 15.42
CA MET A 1 16.26 -16.67 15.16
C MET A 1 15.75 -15.45 15.92
N PRO A 2 16.61 -14.72 16.65
CA PRO A 2 16.20 -13.50 17.33
C PRO A 2 15.76 -12.46 16.30
N PRO A 3 14.68 -11.69 16.55
CA PRO A 3 14.35 -10.54 15.71
C PRO A 3 15.51 -9.53 15.79
N ASN A 4 15.83 -8.86 14.66
CA ASN A 4 16.80 -7.75 14.58
C ASN A 4 18.32 -8.07 14.52
N ARG A 5 18.75 -9.26 14.07
CA ARG A 5 20.19 -9.59 13.92
C ARG A 5 20.95 -8.69 12.93
N PHE A 6 20.27 -8.05 11.98
CA PHE A 6 20.86 -7.11 11.03
C PHE A 6 20.07 -5.80 11.04
N PRO A 7 20.72 -4.63 11.17
CA PRO A 7 20.04 -3.36 10.96
C PRO A 7 19.57 -3.31 9.51
N LEU A 8 18.26 -3.36 9.30
CA LEU A 8 17.68 -3.15 7.97
C LEU A 8 17.91 -1.69 7.60
N PHE A 9 18.81 -1.46 6.65
CA PHE A 9 19.00 -0.13 6.09
C PHE A 9 17.68 0.33 5.47
N LYS A 10 17.14 1.44 5.98
CA LYS A 10 15.87 2.01 5.49
C LYS A 10 15.93 2.27 3.98
N GLY A 11 17.11 2.62 3.44
CA GLY A 11 17.33 2.79 2.00
C GLY A 11 17.12 1.52 1.18
N ALA A 12 17.45 0.34 1.71
CA ALA A 12 17.27 -0.95 1.03
C ALA A 12 15.81 -1.45 1.05
N THR A 13 14.94 -0.81 1.82
CA THR A 13 13.52 -1.21 2.00
C THR A 13 12.53 -0.09 1.69
N ARG A 14 13.01 1.06 1.19
CA ARG A 14 12.14 2.15 0.74
C ARG A 14 11.42 1.75 -0.54
N VAL A 15 10.18 2.22 -0.65
CA VAL A 15 9.38 2.05 -1.85
C VAL A 15 9.99 2.89 -2.97
N ALA A 16 9.94 2.41 -4.21
CA ALA A 16 10.36 3.20 -5.37
C ALA A 16 9.50 4.47 -5.50
N THR A 17 10.15 5.62 -5.56
CA THR A 17 9.50 6.95 -5.65
C THR A 17 9.89 7.70 -6.92
N VAL A 18 8.96 8.49 -7.45
CA VAL A 18 9.20 9.47 -8.51
C VAL A 18 9.71 10.80 -7.91
N PRO A 19 10.15 11.79 -8.74
CA PRO A 19 10.52 13.12 -8.26
C PRO A 19 9.49 13.68 -7.27
N GLY A 20 9.97 14.37 -6.24
CA GLY A 20 9.12 14.84 -5.13
C GLY A 20 8.83 13.79 -4.04
N GLY A 21 9.31 12.54 -4.20
CA GLY A 21 9.21 11.50 -3.17
C GLY A 21 7.91 10.70 -3.20
N VAL A 22 7.08 10.86 -4.24
CA VAL A 22 5.79 10.19 -4.36
C VAL A 22 5.96 8.70 -4.68
N PRO A 23 5.35 7.76 -3.93
CA PRO A 23 5.41 6.33 -4.24
C PRO A 23 4.85 6.00 -5.63
N THR A 24 5.54 5.13 -6.37
CA THR A 24 5.20 4.80 -7.78
C THR A 24 3.77 4.31 -7.95
N ARG A 25 3.25 3.51 -7.00
CA ARG A 25 1.86 3.00 -7.06
C ARG A 25 0.83 4.13 -6.93
N ALA A 26 1.09 5.07 -6.03
CA ALA A 26 0.21 6.23 -5.83
C ALA A 26 0.25 7.15 -7.06
N PHE A 27 1.45 7.37 -7.62
CA PHE A 27 1.61 8.11 -8.88
C PHE A 27 0.85 7.45 -10.05
N ALA A 28 0.94 6.13 -10.20
CA ALA A 28 0.18 5.41 -11.23
C ALA A 28 -1.33 5.59 -11.05
N GLY A 29 -1.82 5.59 -9.80
CA GLY A 29 -3.22 5.91 -9.49
C GLY A 29 -3.62 7.32 -9.91
N LEU A 30 -2.76 8.32 -9.65
CA LEU A 30 -2.99 9.70 -10.08
C LEU A 30 -3.06 9.83 -11.60
N VAL A 31 -2.12 9.21 -12.31
CA VAL A 31 -2.10 9.20 -13.78
C VAL A 31 -3.37 8.55 -14.31
N PHE A 32 -3.76 7.40 -13.76
CA PHE A 32 -4.99 6.70 -14.15
C PHE A 32 -6.23 7.59 -13.98
N VAL A 33 -6.39 8.24 -12.83
CA VAL A 33 -7.52 9.15 -12.56
C VAL A 33 -7.52 10.35 -13.50
N THR A 34 -6.36 10.97 -13.71
CA THR A 34 -6.22 12.15 -14.58
C THR A 34 -6.55 11.80 -16.03
N VAL A 35 -5.94 10.75 -16.58
CA VAL A 35 -6.16 10.32 -17.97
C VAL A 35 -7.61 9.92 -18.17
N THR A 36 -8.19 9.17 -17.22
CA THR A 36 -9.61 8.77 -17.31
C THR A 36 -10.52 10.00 -17.34
N ALA A 37 -10.31 10.99 -16.48
CA ALA A 37 -11.10 12.23 -16.49
C ALA A 37 -10.87 13.05 -17.77
N ALA A 38 -9.62 13.14 -18.23
CA ALA A 38 -9.23 13.86 -19.44
C ALA A 38 -9.87 13.25 -20.71
N SER A 39 -10.15 11.95 -20.73
CA SER A 39 -10.85 11.29 -21.83
C SER A 39 -12.29 11.79 -22.04
N PHE A 40 -12.92 12.34 -21.00
CA PHE A 40 -14.29 12.87 -21.08
C PHE A 40 -14.35 14.40 -21.11
N SER A 41 -13.31 15.09 -20.63
CA SER A 41 -13.29 16.55 -20.56
C SER A 41 -11.86 17.07 -20.61
N LEU A 42 -11.62 18.11 -21.43
CA LEU A 42 -10.32 18.77 -21.51
C LEU A 42 -9.88 19.34 -20.15
N TRP A 43 -10.83 19.76 -19.32
CA TRP A 43 -10.57 20.23 -17.95
C TRP A 43 -10.02 19.14 -17.03
N GLY A 44 -10.18 17.85 -17.38
CA GLY A 44 -9.62 16.72 -16.63
C GLY A 44 -8.09 16.76 -16.54
N TRP A 45 -7.41 17.39 -17.49
CA TRP A 45 -5.96 17.59 -17.45
C TRP A 45 -5.51 18.47 -16.28
N LEU A 46 -6.38 19.33 -15.75
CA LEU A 46 -6.07 20.17 -14.58
C LEU A 46 -5.94 19.36 -13.28
N LEU A 47 -6.46 18.12 -13.22
CA LEU A 47 -6.34 17.29 -12.03
C LEU A 47 -4.89 16.98 -11.68
N PHE A 48 -4.03 16.73 -12.67
CA PHE A 48 -2.63 16.40 -12.42
C PHE A 48 -1.85 17.53 -11.76
N PRO A 49 -1.77 18.76 -12.32
CA PRO A 49 -1.03 19.85 -11.70
C PRO A 49 -1.60 20.28 -10.35
N VAL A 50 -2.87 20.00 -10.07
CA VAL A 50 -3.49 20.28 -8.76
C VAL A 50 -3.17 19.19 -7.73
N LEU A 51 -3.33 17.92 -8.08
CA LEU A 51 -3.19 16.81 -7.14
C LEU A 51 -1.74 16.38 -6.93
N TYR A 52 -0.88 16.51 -7.94
CA TYR A 52 0.52 16.07 -7.83
C TYR A 52 1.29 16.81 -6.71
N PRO A 53 1.22 18.16 -6.57
CA PRO A 53 1.85 18.86 -5.46
C PRO A 53 1.34 18.40 -4.09
N VAL A 54 0.03 18.15 -3.97
CA VAL A 54 -0.57 17.64 -2.73
C VAL A 54 0.03 16.28 -2.36
N MET A 55 0.14 15.37 -3.34
CA MET A 55 0.77 14.08 -3.12
C MET A 55 2.25 14.20 -2.75
N ALA A 56 2.99 15.11 -3.40
CA ALA A 56 4.40 15.35 -3.09
C ALA A 56 4.61 15.88 -1.66
N ILE A 57 3.75 16.80 -1.20
CA ILE A 57 3.78 17.30 0.18
C ILE A 57 3.50 16.17 1.17
N LEU A 58 2.45 15.37 0.93
CA LEU A 58 2.09 14.24 1.78
C LEU A 58 3.22 13.21 1.86
N SER A 59 3.80 12.83 0.71
CA SER A 59 4.90 11.87 0.64
C SER A 59 6.20 12.36 1.29
N ARG A 60 6.42 13.67 1.34
CA ARG A 60 7.57 14.24 2.05
C ARG A 60 7.45 14.02 3.57
N HIS A 61 6.24 14.06 4.11
CA HIS A 61 5.98 13.77 5.52
C HIS A 61 6.04 12.27 5.83
N ASP A 62 5.36 11.44 5.02
CA ASP A 62 5.36 9.99 5.18
C ASP A 62 5.20 9.28 3.84
N ASP A 63 6.25 8.57 3.42
CA ASP A 63 6.29 7.80 2.18
C ASP A 63 5.38 6.56 2.23
N ARG A 64 4.98 6.11 3.44
CA ARG A 64 4.11 4.95 3.65
C ARG A 64 2.65 5.32 3.80
N ALA A 65 2.30 6.60 3.89
CA ALA A 65 0.92 7.05 4.11
C ALA A 65 -0.08 6.44 3.10
N PHE A 66 0.27 6.45 1.81
CA PHE A 66 -0.57 5.87 0.75
C PHE A 66 -0.79 4.36 0.91
N TRP A 67 0.24 3.64 1.36
CA TRP A 67 0.11 2.20 1.64
C TRP A 67 -0.80 1.94 2.85
N ILE A 68 -0.70 2.77 3.89
CA ILE A 68 -1.57 2.69 5.07
C ILE A 68 -3.02 2.97 4.68
N TRP A 69 -3.26 3.96 3.82
CA TRP A 69 -4.59 4.27 3.31
C TRP A 69 -5.17 3.12 2.49
N GLU A 70 -4.37 2.53 1.59
CA GLU A 70 -4.76 1.33 0.85
C GLU A 70 -5.12 0.17 1.80
N LEU A 71 -4.30 -0.05 2.82
CA LEU A 71 -4.51 -1.11 3.82
C LEU A 71 -5.80 -0.87 4.62
N TRP A 72 -6.06 0.38 4.98
CA TRP A 72 -7.28 0.79 5.67
C TRP A 72 -8.51 0.51 4.79
N VAL A 73 -8.48 0.87 3.51
CA VAL A 73 -9.58 0.56 2.57
C VAL A 73 -9.80 -0.95 2.47
N LYS A 74 -8.71 -1.72 2.33
CA LYS A 74 -8.79 -3.19 2.24
C LYS A 74 -9.42 -3.82 3.47
N THR A 75 -9.02 -3.38 4.66
CA THR A 75 -9.50 -3.93 5.94
C THR A 75 -10.91 -3.46 6.28
N LYS A 76 -11.26 -2.20 6.00
CA LYS A 76 -12.57 -1.63 6.34
C LYS A 76 -13.65 -1.94 5.33
N PHE A 77 -13.36 -1.97 4.03
CA PHE A 77 -14.40 -2.12 3.00
C PHE A 77 -14.33 -3.46 2.29
N LEU A 78 -13.15 -3.86 1.82
CA LEU A 78 -13.00 -5.00 0.90
C LEU A 78 -12.96 -6.38 1.60
N ALA A 79 -12.78 -6.39 2.91
CA ALA A 79 -12.65 -7.64 3.65
C ALA A 79 -14.03 -8.30 3.91
N LYS A 80 -14.34 -9.36 3.16
CA LYS A 80 -15.65 -10.04 3.16
C LYS A 80 -16.08 -10.55 4.54
N ASN A 81 -15.16 -11.17 5.27
CA ASN A 81 -15.48 -11.84 6.54
C ASN A 81 -15.40 -10.91 7.76
N LYS A 82 -15.22 -9.59 7.56
CA LYS A 82 -15.00 -8.63 8.66
C LYS A 82 -16.12 -8.63 9.69
N ARG A 83 -17.37 -8.85 9.25
CA ARG A 83 -18.54 -8.85 10.15
C ARG A 83 -18.56 -10.06 11.07
N PHE A 84 -18.05 -11.21 10.61
CA PHE A 84 -17.97 -12.43 11.42
C PHE A 84 -16.84 -12.33 12.45
N TRP A 85 -15.67 -11.84 12.04
CA TRP A 85 -14.48 -11.82 12.91
C TRP A 85 -14.36 -10.56 13.77
N GLY A 86 -15.09 -9.48 13.49
CA GLY A 86 -15.02 -8.20 14.19
C GLY A 86 -13.72 -7.40 13.96
N ALA A 87 -12.63 -8.06 13.59
CA ALA A 87 -11.35 -7.45 13.25
C ALA A 87 -10.60 -8.27 12.18
N ILE A 88 -9.78 -7.59 11.36
CA ILE A 88 -8.94 -8.21 10.33
C ILE A 88 -7.59 -7.52 10.33
N SER A 89 -6.51 -8.31 10.30
CA SER A 89 -5.13 -7.82 10.13
C SER A 89 -4.54 -8.38 8.85
N LEU A 90 -3.92 -7.52 8.05
CA LEU A 90 -3.16 -7.89 6.87
C LEU A 90 -1.69 -7.69 7.19
N THR A 91 -0.89 -8.74 7.09
CA THR A 91 0.56 -8.66 7.26
C THR A 91 1.27 -9.10 5.98
N PRO A 92 2.31 -8.37 5.53
CA PRO A 92 3.15 -8.82 4.43
C PRO A 92 4.05 -9.99 4.83
N THR A 93 4.20 -10.28 6.13
CA THR A 93 5.04 -11.39 6.60
C THR A 93 4.24 -12.69 6.65
N PRO A 94 4.74 -13.80 6.08
CA PRO A 94 4.09 -15.10 6.23
C PRO A 94 4.06 -15.48 7.72
N TYR A 95 2.97 -16.15 8.14
CA TYR A 95 2.89 -16.67 9.49
C TYR A 95 3.98 -17.73 9.73
N SER A 96 4.60 -17.69 10.91
CA SER A 96 5.61 -18.68 11.29
C SER A 96 5.01 -20.10 11.28
N ARG A 97 5.70 -21.03 10.61
CA ARG A 97 5.37 -22.47 10.58
C ARG A 97 5.26 -23.11 11.98
N ARG A 98 5.82 -22.48 13.02
CA ARG A 98 5.77 -22.98 14.39
C ARG A 98 4.43 -22.72 15.10
N ARG A 99 3.54 -21.90 14.52
CA ARG A 99 2.22 -21.66 15.13
C ARG A 99 1.34 -22.91 14.99
N PRO A 100 0.76 -23.44 16.08
CA PRO A 100 -0.01 -24.68 16.06
C PRO A 100 -1.10 -24.73 14.99
N TRP A 101 -1.83 -23.62 14.79
CA TRP A 101 -2.91 -23.49 13.81
C TRP A 101 -2.44 -23.37 12.36
N ALA A 102 -1.19 -22.96 12.11
CA ALA A 102 -0.61 -22.90 10.76
C ALA A 102 -0.17 -24.27 10.24
N ARG A 103 -0.17 -25.31 11.09
CA ARG A 103 0.10 -26.71 10.71
C ARG A 103 -1.12 -27.42 10.13
N TRP A 104 -2.33 -26.91 10.37
CA TRP A 104 -3.60 -27.56 9.99
C TRP A 104 -4.04 -27.22 8.56
N LEU A 105 -3.64 -26.06 8.05
CA LEU A 105 -3.80 -25.72 6.63
C LEU A 105 -2.61 -26.34 5.91
N GLY A 106 -2.84 -27.38 5.11
CA GLY A 106 -1.83 -28.08 4.31
C GLY A 106 -1.12 -27.15 3.31
N VAL A 107 -0.25 -26.27 3.83
CA VAL A 107 0.77 -25.54 3.07
C VAL A 107 1.95 -26.50 2.88
N HIS A 108 1.64 -27.65 2.31
CA HIS A 108 2.57 -28.61 1.74
C HIS A 108 2.25 -28.68 0.25
N ASP A 109 3.29 -28.42 -0.54
CA ASP A 109 3.41 -28.75 -1.96
C ASP A 109 2.83 -27.81 -3.03
N ARG A 110 3.10 -26.50 -2.97
CA ARG A 110 3.33 -25.66 -4.17
C ARG A 110 4.36 -24.57 -3.92
#